data_AF-A0AAD4N2F5-F1
#
_entry.id   AF-A0AAD4N2F5-F1
#
_cell.length_a   1.000
_cell.length_b   1.000
_cell.length_c   1.000
_cell.angle_alpha   90.00
_cell.angle_beta   90.00
_cell.angle_gamma   90.00
#
_symmetry.space_group_name_H-M   'P 1'
#
loop_
_entity.id
_entity.type
_entity.pdbx_description
1 polymer ?
#
loop_
_entity_poly.entity_id
_entity_poly.type
_entity_poly.pdbx_seq_one_letter_code
_entity_poly.pdbx_strand_id
1 'polypeptide(L)'
;MPEEKGSCVQMELELGDSNTALTLTVPLLHAQILMLFLEKERWTIDELEEQTGLQGTALKSRLQWWCNKGLLIRAGLEEITLSDIYALNDSPAVIEQLAKTENEQEEAMNQSDEEEEVPLETQVEELEQYWPYTKNLLQFSGTVTAQRLLSIYKHFGSADKPAPSLESIQLFMQKKIRENLVVIENGTYKATKN
;
A
#
# COMPACT_ATOMS: atom_id res chain seq x y z
N MET A 1 -32.73 4.24 0.00
CA MET A 1 -31.48 3.50 0.30
C MET A 1 -30.39 4.53 0.24
N PRO A 2 -29.83 4.97 1.37
CA PRO A 2 -28.78 5.98 1.34
C PRO A 2 -27.46 5.30 1.01
N GLU A 3 -26.78 5.85 0.01
CA GLU A 3 -25.43 5.53 -0.41
C GLU A 3 -24.47 5.64 0.80
N GLU A 4 -23.74 4.56 1.08
CA GLU A 4 -22.68 4.56 2.08
C GLU A 4 -21.52 5.39 1.54
N LYS A 5 -21.54 6.69 1.84
CA LYS A 5 -20.35 7.53 1.76
C LYS A 5 -19.27 6.88 2.63
N GLY A 6 -18.12 6.57 2.04
CA GLY A 6 -16.93 6.18 2.79
C GLY A 6 -16.77 7.11 4.00
N SER A 7 -16.70 6.54 5.20
CA SER A 7 -16.83 7.28 6.45
C SER A 7 -15.59 8.14 6.70
N CYS A 8 -15.55 9.36 6.14
CA CYS A 8 -14.56 10.38 6.50
C CYS A 8 -15.00 11.11 7.77
N VAL A 9 -14.03 11.46 8.60
CA VAL A 9 -14.20 12.24 9.82
C VAL A 9 -13.41 13.54 9.70
N GLN A 10 -13.96 14.61 10.25
CA GLN A 10 -13.27 15.88 10.37
C GLN A 10 -12.61 15.93 11.76
N MET A 11 -11.31 16.20 11.80
CA MET A 11 -10.51 16.27 13.01
C MET A 11 -9.92 17.66 13.14
N GLU A 12 -10.08 18.27 14.31
CA GLU A 12 -9.37 19.49 14.67
C GLU A 12 -8.18 19.10 15.55
N LEU A 13 -6.98 19.43 15.08
CA LEU A 13 -5.72 19.08 15.72
C LEU A 13 -4.98 20.35 16.12
N GLU A 14 -4.50 20.37 17.36
CA GLU A 14 -3.55 21.36 17.85
C GLU A 14 -2.21 20.64 18.01
N LEU A 15 -1.30 20.85 17.07
CA LEU A 15 0.03 20.23 17.06
C LEU A 15 1.10 21.29 17.40
N GLY A 16 2.02 20.93 18.29
CA GLY A 16 3.11 21.79 18.77
C GLY A 16 2.65 23.04 19.55
N ASP A 17 3.55 24.00 19.75
CA ASP A 17 3.26 25.30 20.42
C ASP A 17 2.58 26.32 19.49
N SER A 18 2.20 25.91 18.27
CA SER A 18 1.56 26.82 17.33
C SER A 18 0.08 26.97 17.68
N ASN A 19 -0.38 28.20 17.88
CA ASN A 19 -1.79 28.52 18.19
C ASN A 19 -2.71 28.38 16.95
N THR A 20 -2.38 27.46 16.05
CA THR A 20 -3.05 27.21 14.77
C THR A 20 -3.73 25.85 14.85
N ALA A 21 -5.05 25.84 14.94
CA ALA A 21 -5.83 24.62 14.80
C ALA A 21 -5.79 24.15 13.34
N LEU A 22 -5.39 22.90 13.12
CA LEU A 22 -5.39 22.23 11.82
C LEU A 22 -6.66 21.39 11.70
N THR A 23 -7.50 21.67 10.71
CA THR A 23 -8.77 20.98 10.52
C THR A 23 -8.70 19.98 9.37
N LEU A 24 -8.36 18.73 9.69
CA LEU A 24 -8.20 17.66 8.70
C LEU A 24 -9.51 16.94 8.37
N THR A 25 -9.81 16.70 7.10
CA THR A 25 -10.84 15.71 6.71
C THR A 25 -10.16 14.42 6.27
N VAL A 26 -10.36 13.33 7.01
CA VAL A 26 -9.61 12.08 6.83
C VAL A 26 -10.52 10.85 6.89
N PRO A 27 -10.21 9.75 6.17
CA PRO A 27 -10.91 8.48 6.35
C PRO A 27 -10.80 7.95 7.79
N LEU A 28 -11.84 7.29 8.30
CA LEU A 28 -11.90 6.80 9.69
C LEU A 28 -10.71 5.91 10.08
N LEU A 29 -10.26 5.03 9.17
CA LEU A 29 -9.12 4.13 9.44
C LEU A 29 -7.79 4.90 9.51
N HIS A 30 -7.65 5.95 8.72
CA HIS A 30 -6.49 6.83 8.77
C HIS A 30 -6.51 7.70 10.03
N ALA A 31 -7.68 8.22 10.42
CA ALA A 31 -7.89 8.95 11.66
C ALA A 31 -7.49 8.11 12.89
N GLN A 32 -7.90 6.84 12.93
CA GLN A 32 -7.56 5.92 14.02
C GLN A 32 -6.05 5.79 14.22
N ILE A 33 -5.27 5.66 13.12
CA ILE A 33 -3.81 5.62 13.21
C ILE A 33 -3.28 6.92 13.80
N LEU A 34 -3.72 8.07 13.31
CA LEU A 34 -3.20 9.35 13.81
C LEU A 34 -3.51 9.54 15.31
N MET A 35 -4.70 9.16 15.75
CA MET A 35 -5.09 9.25 17.17
C MET A 35 -4.13 8.50 18.09
N LEU A 36 -3.62 7.32 17.69
CA LEU A 36 -2.61 6.60 18.47
C LEU A 36 -1.31 7.40 18.61
N PHE A 37 -0.90 8.11 17.57
CA PHE A 37 0.29 8.96 17.59
C PHE A 37 0.12 10.24 18.42
N LEU A 38 -1.12 10.70 18.63
CA LEU A 38 -1.43 11.81 19.55
C LEU A 38 -1.38 11.38 21.01
N GLU A 39 -1.67 10.11 21.32
CA GLU A 39 -1.55 9.56 22.67
C GLU A 39 -0.10 9.21 23.04
N LYS A 40 0.65 8.66 22.08
CA LYS A 40 2.07 8.32 22.22
C LYS A 40 2.78 8.68 20.92
N GLU A 41 3.75 9.59 20.99
CA GLU A 41 4.40 10.13 19.79
C GLU A 41 5.24 9.11 19.02
N ARG A 42 5.63 7.98 19.62
CA ARG A 42 6.55 7.00 19.03
C ARG A 42 6.04 5.59 19.20
N TRP A 43 6.01 4.85 18.09
CA TRP A 43 5.54 3.48 18.06
C TRP A 43 6.45 2.59 17.22
N THR A 44 6.62 1.34 17.65
CA THR A 44 7.16 0.29 16.78
C THR A 44 6.04 -0.27 15.89
N ILE A 45 6.41 -0.89 14.77
CA ILE A 45 5.43 -1.53 13.89
C ILE A 45 4.66 -2.65 14.62
N ASP A 46 5.34 -3.44 15.46
CA ASP A 46 4.71 -4.56 16.18
C ASP A 46 3.68 -4.06 17.20
N GLU A 47 3.98 -2.98 17.93
CA GLU A 47 3.02 -2.36 18.85
C GLU A 47 1.79 -1.82 18.10
N LEU A 48 1.98 -1.23 16.92
CA LEU A 48 0.88 -0.74 16.10
C LEU A 48 0.02 -1.87 15.57
N GLU A 49 0.62 -3.01 15.20
CA GLU A 49 -0.14 -4.19 14.77
C GLU A 49 -1.02 -4.72 15.90
N GLU A 50 -0.53 -4.72 17.14
CA GLU A 50 -1.29 -5.13 18.33
C GLU A 50 -2.43 -4.15 18.66
N GLN A 51 -2.19 -2.84 18.58
CA GLN A 51 -3.20 -1.83 18.92
C GLN A 51 -4.30 -1.68 17.87
N THR A 52 -3.93 -1.80 16.59
CA THR A 52 -4.86 -1.56 15.48
C THR A 52 -5.55 -2.84 15.01
N GLY A 53 -4.95 -4.00 15.29
CA GLY A 53 -5.36 -5.28 14.70
C GLY A 53 -5.03 -5.40 13.21
N LEU A 54 -4.39 -4.40 12.61
CA LEU A 54 -3.93 -4.40 11.21
C LEU A 54 -2.53 -4.98 11.15
N GLN A 55 -2.23 -5.78 10.13
CA GLN A 55 -0.91 -6.41 9.99
C GLN A 55 -0.32 -6.21 8.59
N GLY A 56 0.99 -6.31 8.48
CA GLY A 56 1.70 -6.42 7.21
C GLY A 56 1.54 -5.19 6.32
N THR A 57 1.05 -5.39 5.10
CA THR A 57 0.93 -4.36 4.07
C THR A 57 -0.13 -3.31 4.40
N ALA A 58 -1.27 -3.74 4.94
CA ALA A 58 -2.38 -2.88 5.33
C ALA A 58 -1.97 -1.77 6.31
N LEU A 59 -1.19 -2.11 7.34
CA LEU A 59 -0.70 -1.11 8.30
C LEU A 59 0.37 -0.20 7.66
N LYS A 60 1.31 -0.79 6.91
CA LYS A 60 2.38 -0.03 6.25
C LYS A 60 1.84 1.00 5.26
N SER A 61 0.82 0.67 4.47
CA SER A 61 0.21 1.61 3.53
C SER A 61 -0.40 2.83 4.24
N ARG A 62 -1.09 2.61 5.38
CA ARG A 62 -1.67 3.70 6.19
C ARG A 62 -0.61 4.58 6.83
N LEU A 63 0.47 3.98 7.34
CA LEU A 63 1.61 4.72 7.86
C LEU A 63 2.30 5.53 6.76
N GLN A 64 2.45 4.97 5.55
CA GLN A 64 3.01 5.68 4.40
C GLN A 64 2.13 6.85 3.97
N TRP A 65 0.81 6.72 4.01
CA TRP A 65 -0.10 7.82 3.69
C TRP A 65 0.18 9.05 4.58
N TRP A 66 0.30 8.82 5.89
CA TRP A 66 0.64 9.89 6.84
C TRP A 66 2.09 10.39 6.70
N CYS A 67 3.04 9.51 6.34
CA CYS A 67 4.40 9.94 6.02
C CYS A 67 4.44 10.86 4.80
N ASN A 68 3.62 10.59 3.77
CA ASN A 68 3.54 11.43 2.58
C ASN A 68 2.92 12.80 2.87
N LYS A 69 1.98 12.85 3.82
CA LYS A 69 1.44 14.11 4.37
C LYS A 69 2.44 14.82 5.30
N GLY A 70 3.49 14.12 5.74
CA GLY A 70 4.54 14.66 6.58
C GLY A 70 4.25 14.63 8.09
N LEU A 71 3.05 14.23 8.52
CA LEU A 71 2.69 14.14 9.95
C LEU A 71 3.34 12.97 10.68
N LEU A 72 3.74 11.93 9.94
CA LEU A 72 4.55 10.84 10.49
C LEU A 72 5.92 10.79 9.81
N ILE A 73 6.92 10.32 10.55
CA ILE A 73 8.25 10.03 10.02
C ILE A 73 8.71 8.66 10.46
N ARG A 74 9.54 8.01 9.64
CA ARG A 74 10.27 6.81 10.05
C ARG A 74 11.48 7.26 10.87
N ALA A 75 11.42 7.05 12.18
CA ALA A 75 12.43 7.50 13.13
C ALA A 75 13.66 6.57 13.18
N GLY A 76 13.53 5.33 12.70
CA GLY A 76 14.64 4.38 12.64
C GLY A 76 14.18 2.94 12.85
N LEU A 77 15.07 2.12 13.39
CA LEU A 77 14.82 0.74 13.80
C LEU A 77 15.01 0.61 15.31
N GLU A 78 14.24 -0.26 15.93
CA GLU A 78 14.46 -0.65 17.32
C GLU A 78 15.74 -1.50 17.44
N GLU A 79 16.55 -1.23 18.46
CA GLU A 79 17.86 -1.87 18.63
C GLU A 79 17.78 -3.39 18.83
N ILE A 80 16.68 -3.90 19.42
CA ILE A 80 16.56 -5.32 19.82
C ILE A 80 15.87 -6.15 18.74
N THR A 81 14.70 -5.70 18.29
CA THR A 81 13.85 -6.44 17.33
C THR A 81 14.17 -6.09 15.88
N LEU A 82 14.89 -4.99 15.63
CA LEU A 82 15.09 -4.38 14.31
C LEU A 82 13.76 -3.98 13.65
N SER A 83 12.70 -3.79 14.44
CA SER A 83 11.40 -3.36 13.98
C SER A 83 11.39 -1.87 13.64
N ASP A 84 10.60 -1.50 12.63
CA ASP A 84 10.47 -0.12 12.20
C ASP A 84 9.83 0.75 13.27
N ILE A 85 10.45 1.91 13.55
CA ILE A 85 9.92 2.91 14.47
C ILE A 85 9.37 4.06 13.65
N TYR A 86 8.12 4.42 13.95
CA TYR A 86 7.46 5.61 13.43
C TYR A 86 7.26 6.62 14.56
N ALA A 87 7.33 7.90 14.20
CA ALA A 87 7.11 8.99 15.14
C ALA A 87 6.22 10.08 14.55
N LEU A 88 5.46 10.76 15.41
CA LEU A 88 4.75 11.98 15.07
C LEU A 88 5.76 13.08 14.72
N ASN A 89 5.44 13.86 13.70
CA ASN A 89 6.21 15.01 13.26
C ASN A 89 5.38 16.28 13.47
N ASP A 90 5.59 16.90 14.62
CA ASP A 90 4.94 18.11 15.11
C ASP A 90 5.68 19.39 14.68
N SER A 91 6.57 19.30 13.70
CA SER A 91 7.33 20.46 13.21
C SER A 91 6.39 21.57 12.71
N PRO A 92 6.55 22.83 13.19
CA PRO A 92 5.71 23.96 12.78
C PRO A 92 5.65 24.16 11.26
N ALA A 93 6.73 23.83 10.54
CA ALA A 93 6.79 23.94 9.09
C ALA A 93 5.85 22.95 8.38
N VAL A 94 5.69 21.75 8.92
CA VAL A 94 4.80 20.72 8.37
C VAL A 94 3.34 21.11 8.61
N ILE A 95 3.04 21.60 9.81
CA ILE A 95 1.70 22.07 10.19
C ILE A 95 1.27 23.24 9.30
N GLU A 96 2.16 24.21 9.06
CA GLU A 96 1.89 25.35 8.17
C GLU A 96 1.68 24.90 6.71
N GLN A 97 2.45 23.91 6.24
CA GLN A 97 2.30 23.37 4.89
C GLN A 97 0.97 22.64 4.71
N LEU A 98 0.53 21.85 5.70
CA LEU A 98 -0.75 21.14 5.66
C LEU A 98 -1.93 22.10 5.70
N ALA A 99 -1.89 23.12 6.57
CA ALA A 99 -2.92 24.15 6.63
C ALA A 99 -3.10 24.90 5.29
N LYS A 100 -2.02 25.07 4.52
CA LYS A 100 -2.08 25.67 3.18
C LYS A 100 -2.64 24.70 2.12
N THR A 101 -2.28 23.42 2.22
CA THR A 101 -2.61 22.39 1.21
C THR A 101 -4.08 21.95 1.29
N GLU A 102 -4.67 21.90 2.48
CA GLU A 102 -6.08 21.51 2.63
C GLU A 102 -7.06 22.51 2.02
N ASN A 103 -6.71 23.79 2.02
CA ASN A 103 -7.52 24.82 1.38
C ASN A 103 -7.52 24.71 -0.17
N GLU A 104 -6.64 23.86 -0.73
CA GLU A 104 -6.49 23.62 -2.18
C GLU A 104 -6.89 22.19 -2.61
N GLN A 105 -7.16 21.27 -1.67
CA GLN A 105 -7.34 19.84 -1.94
C GLN A 105 -8.70 19.29 -1.47
N GLU A 106 -9.82 19.91 -1.86
CA GLU A 106 -11.13 19.24 -1.78
C GLU A 106 -11.39 18.24 -2.93
N GLU A 107 -10.57 18.25 -4.00
CA GLU A 107 -10.84 17.45 -5.21
C GLU A 107 -10.05 16.13 -5.34
N ALA A 108 -9.15 15.79 -4.40
CA ALA A 108 -8.29 14.60 -4.49
C ALA A 108 -8.60 13.50 -3.45
N MET A 109 -9.57 13.70 -2.56
CA MET A 109 -9.84 12.79 -1.43
C MET A 109 -10.74 11.59 -1.75
N ASN A 110 -11.10 11.38 -3.01
CA ASN A 110 -12.01 10.29 -3.42
C ASN A 110 -11.30 9.11 -4.10
N GLN A 111 -9.98 9.00 -3.98
CA GLN A 111 -9.22 7.87 -4.47
C GLN A 111 -8.27 7.44 -3.36
N SER A 112 -8.25 6.14 -3.06
CA SER A 112 -7.34 5.48 -2.10
C SER A 112 -7.83 5.33 -0.65
N ASP A 113 -8.99 4.69 -0.44
CA ASP A 113 -9.14 3.80 0.73
C ASP A 113 -10.12 2.63 0.51
N GLU A 114 -10.32 2.23 -0.76
CA GLU A 114 -10.86 0.91 -1.12
C GLU A 114 -9.76 0.10 -1.81
N GLU A 115 -8.58 0.01 -1.20
CA GLU A 115 -7.82 -1.23 -1.37
C GLU A 115 -8.40 -2.23 -0.37
N GLU A 116 -9.57 -2.78 -0.69
CA GLU A 116 -9.85 -4.16 -0.26
C GLU A 116 -8.59 -4.93 -0.63
N GLU A 117 -7.83 -5.41 0.36
CA GLU A 117 -6.72 -6.31 0.09
C GLU A 117 -7.32 -7.54 -0.58
N VAL A 118 -7.32 -7.52 -1.91
CA VAL A 118 -7.78 -8.62 -2.72
C VAL A 118 -6.92 -9.80 -2.30
N PRO A 119 -7.52 -10.86 -1.71
CA PRO A 119 -6.75 -11.99 -1.20
C PRO A 119 -5.75 -12.45 -2.26
N LEU A 120 -4.55 -12.84 -1.85
CA LEU A 120 -3.50 -13.28 -2.79
C LEU A 120 -4.02 -14.32 -3.79
N GLU A 121 -4.95 -15.18 -3.34
CA GLU A 121 -5.65 -16.17 -4.16
C GLU A 121 -6.47 -15.52 -5.28
N THR A 122 -7.28 -14.51 -4.96
CA THR A 122 -8.07 -13.75 -5.92
C THR A 122 -7.17 -12.99 -6.90
N GLN A 123 -6.06 -12.40 -6.44
CA GLN A 123 -5.08 -11.77 -7.35
C GLN A 123 -4.48 -12.80 -8.33
N VAL A 124 -4.16 -14.01 -7.87
CA VAL A 124 -3.65 -15.09 -8.72
C VAL A 124 -4.71 -15.57 -9.72
N GLU A 125 -5.97 -15.63 -9.33
CA GLU A 125 -7.09 -15.96 -10.22
C GLU A 125 -7.29 -14.88 -11.30
N GLU A 126 -7.22 -13.60 -10.94
CA GLU A 126 -7.28 -12.52 -11.92
C GLU A 126 -6.09 -12.56 -12.89
N LEU A 127 -4.90 -12.99 -12.44
CA LEU A 127 -3.74 -13.15 -13.30
C LEU A 127 -3.93 -14.22 -14.39
N GLU A 128 -4.85 -15.19 -14.21
CA GLU A 128 -5.18 -16.20 -15.23
C GLU A 128 -5.69 -15.57 -16.53
N GLN A 129 -6.37 -14.43 -16.47
CA GLN A 129 -6.85 -13.73 -17.67
C GLN A 129 -5.69 -13.27 -18.58
N TYR A 130 -4.52 -13.02 -18.00
CA TYR A 130 -3.32 -12.60 -18.74
C TYR A 130 -2.50 -13.79 -19.25
N TRP A 131 -2.83 -15.03 -18.87
CA TRP A 131 -2.07 -16.22 -19.28
C TRP A 131 -1.88 -16.37 -20.79
N PRO A 132 -2.89 -16.17 -21.66
CA PRO A 132 -2.69 -16.27 -23.11
C PRO A 132 -1.63 -15.30 -23.63
N TYR A 133 -1.57 -14.09 -23.08
CA TYR A 133 -0.56 -13.10 -23.41
C TYR A 133 0.82 -13.52 -22.88
N THR A 134 0.90 -13.92 -21.62
CA THR A 134 2.16 -14.35 -20.98
C THR A 134 2.75 -15.58 -21.66
N LYS A 135 1.92 -16.53 -22.08
CA LYS A 135 2.34 -17.68 -22.88
C LYS A 135 2.95 -17.25 -24.21
N ASN A 136 2.29 -16.35 -24.94
CA ASN A 136 2.85 -15.79 -26.18
C ASN A 136 4.18 -15.07 -25.92
N LEU A 137 4.24 -14.25 -24.86
CA LEU A 137 5.45 -13.54 -24.48
C LEU A 137 6.61 -14.50 -24.20
N LEU A 138 6.38 -15.59 -23.46
CA LEU A 138 7.39 -16.61 -23.19
C LEU A 138 7.82 -17.36 -24.45
N GLN A 139 6.92 -17.58 -25.41
CA GLN A 139 7.23 -18.20 -26.70
C GLN A 139 8.06 -17.27 -27.62
N PHE A 140 7.77 -15.97 -27.63
CA PHE A 140 8.47 -14.99 -28.50
C PHE A 140 9.77 -14.45 -27.90
N SER A 141 9.77 -14.14 -26.60
CA SER A 141 10.94 -13.56 -25.91
C SER A 141 11.91 -14.61 -25.33
N GLY A 142 11.49 -15.88 -25.28
CA GLY A 142 12.28 -17.01 -24.79
C GLY A 142 12.42 -17.10 -23.27
N THR A 143 12.70 -15.97 -22.57
CA THR A 143 12.93 -15.94 -21.12
C THR A 143 12.41 -14.65 -20.49
N VAL A 144 11.67 -14.73 -19.38
CA VAL A 144 11.12 -13.55 -18.68
C VAL A 144 11.27 -13.70 -17.16
N THR A 145 11.57 -12.62 -16.45
CA THR A 145 11.63 -12.59 -14.97
C THR A 145 10.29 -12.18 -14.35
N ALA A 146 10.05 -12.54 -13.09
CA ALA A 146 8.88 -12.09 -12.34
C ALA A 146 8.76 -10.55 -12.31
N GLN A 147 9.89 -9.86 -12.12
CA GLN A 147 9.97 -8.40 -12.15
C GLN A 147 9.51 -7.81 -13.49
N ARG A 148 9.88 -8.43 -14.61
CA ARG A 148 9.44 -7.96 -15.93
C ARG A 148 7.95 -8.17 -16.13
N LEU A 149 7.40 -9.30 -15.67
CA LEU A 149 5.95 -9.53 -15.69
C LEU A 149 5.22 -8.53 -14.80
N LEU A 150 5.75 -8.20 -13.63
CA LEU A 150 5.22 -7.17 -12.74
C LEU A 150 5.13 -5.82 -13.44
N SER A 151 6.21 -5.37 -14.09
CA SER A 151 6.19 -4.13 -14.85
C SER A 151 5.12 -4.18 -15.95
N ILE A 152 5.03 -5.27 -16.70
CA ILE A 152 4.05 -5.43 -17.78
C ILE A 152 2.63 -5.35 -17.22
N TYR A 153 2.28 -6.16 -16.24
CA TYR A 153 0.92 -6.17 -15.67
C TYR A 153 0.56 -4.83 -15.02
N LYS A 154 1.51 -4.11 -14.42
CA LYS A 154 1.28 -2.74 -13.93
C LYS A 154 0.90 -1.74 -15.03
N HIS A 155 1.43 -1.92 -16.24
CA HIS A 155 1.07 -1.04 -17.38
C HIS A 155 -0.23 -1.49 -18.07
N PHE A 156 -0.63 -2.76 -17.92
CA PHE A 156 -1.87 -3.31 -18.46
C PHE A 156 -3.06 -3.25 -17.48
N GLY A 157 -2.80 -2.97 -16.20
CA GLY A 157 -3.83 -2.82 -15.18
C GLY A 157 -4.65 -1.55 -15.40
N SER A 158 -5.97 -1.67 -15.30
CA SER A 158 -6.86 -0.51 -15.19
C SER A 158 -6.56 0.24 -13.89
N ALA A 159 -6.67 1.58 -13.90
CA ALA A 159 -6.50 2.41 -12.71
C ALA A 159 -7.45 2.01 -11.56
N ASP A 160 -8.53 1.30 -11.87
CA ASP A 160 -9.56 0.84 -10.93
C ASP A 160 -9.27 -0.52 -10.25
N LYS A 161 -8.14 -1.19 -10.56
CA LYS A 161 -7.77 -2.44 -9.91
C LYS A 161 -6.46 -2.31 -9.13
N PRO A 162 -6.36 -2.87 -7.91
CA PRO A 162 -5.11 -2.87 -7.17
C PRO A 162 -4.02 -3.57 -7.97
N ALA A 163 -2.85 -2.94 -8.04
CA ALA A 163 -1.74 -3.45 -8.82
C ALA A 163 -1.27 -4.81 -8.25
N PRO A 164 -1.03 -5.82 -9.10
CA PRO A 164 -0.60 -7.13 -8.61
C PRO A 164 0.75 -7.01 -7.89
N SER A 165 0.89 -7.70 -6.76
CA SER A 165 2.13 -7.79 -6.01
C SER A 165 3.17 -8.68 -6.72
N LEU A 166 4.45 -8.54 -6.36
CA LEU A 166 5.49 -9.43 -6.88
C LEU A 166 5.22 -10.90 -6.47
N GLU A 167 4.71 -11.08 -5.27
CA GLU A 167 4.41 -12.38 -4.68
C GLU A 167 3.26 -13.08 -5.43
N SER A 168 2.18 -12.38 -5.77
CA SER A 168 1.07 -12.95 -6.53
C SER A 168 1.52 -13.40 -7.92
N ILE A 169 2.43 -12.67 -8.57
CA ILE A 169 3.03 -13.08 -9.85
C ILE A 169 3.91 -14.32 -9.70
N GLN A 170 4.73 -14.39 -8.65
CA GLN A 170 5.55 -15.57 -8.38
C GLN A 170 4.69 -16.81 -8.12
N LEU A 171 3.62 -16.67 -7.33
CA LEU A 171 2.69 -17.75 -7.02
C LEU A 171 1.92 -18.21 -8.26
N PHE A 172 1.46 -17.26 -9.08
CA PHE A 172 0.85 -17.53 -10.38
C PHE A 172 1.79 -18.33 -11.28
N MET A 173 3.06 -17.92 -11.41
CA MET A 173 4.03 -18.65 -12.24
C MET A 173 4.38 -20.02 -11.65
N GLN A 174 4.43 -20.18 -10.32
CA GLN A 174 4.60 -21.47 -9.67
C GLN A 174 3.45 -22.43 -9.98
N LYS A 175 2.20 -21.94 -10.01
CA LYS A 175 1.04 -22.73 -10.44
C LYS A 175 1.24 -23.24 -11.87
N LYS A 176 1.71 -22.37 -12.78
CA LYS A 176 1.99 -22.75 -14.19
C LYS A 176 3.16 -23.72 -14.36
N ILE A 177 4.16 -23.67 -13.46
CA ILE A 177 5.22 -24.68 -13.40
C ILE A 177 4.65 -26.04 -12.98
N ARG A 178 3.77 -26.07 -11.97
CA ARG A 178 3.11 -27.30 -11.52
C ARG A 178 2.22 -27.92 -12.59
N GLU A 179 1.63 -27.09 -13.45
CA GLU A 179 0.87 -27.51 -14.65
C GLU A 179 1.78 -27.93 -15.83
N ASN A 180 3.11 -27.95 -15.66
CA ASN A 180 4.10 -28.22 -16.70
C ASN A 180 4.05 -27.26 -17.91
N LEU A 181 3.48 -26.06 -17.77
CA LEU A 181 3.38 -25.08 -18.86
C LEU A 181 4.61 -24.15 -18.95
N VAL A 182 5.31 -23.98 -17.83
CA VAL A 182 6.46 -23.09 -17.67
C VAL A 182 7.59 -23.85 -16.97
N VAL A 183 8.83 -23.55 -17.32
CA VAL A 183 10.03 -24.02 -16.62
C VAL A 183 10.75 -22.81 -16.02
N ILE A 184 11.24 -22.95 -14.80
CA ILE A 184 12.12 -21.95 -14.18
C ILE A 184 13.58 -22.39 -14.31
N GLU A 185 14.41 -21.50 -14.85
CA GLU A 185 15.84 -21.72 -15.04
C GLU A 185 16.59 -20.44 -14.65
N ASN A 186 17.50 -20.53 -13.67
CA ASN A 186 18.28 -19.40 -13.16
C ASN A 186 17.43 -18.17 -12.77
N GLY A 187 16.25 -18.37 -12.19
CA GLY A 187 15.34 -17.29 -11.80
C GLY A 187 14.60 -16.61 -12.97
N THR A 188 14.70 -17.18 -14.17
CA THR A 188 13.91 -16.78 -15.34
C THR A 188 12.89 -17.86 -15.70
N TYR A 189 11.72 -17.45 -16.17
CA TYR A 189 10.68 -18.33 -16.65
C TYR A 189 10.79 -18.51 -18.16
N LYS A 190 10.64 -19.74 -18.63
CA LYS A 190 10.63 -20.13 -20.04
C LYS A 190 9.39 -20.95 -20.35
N ALA A 191 8.86 -20.85 -21.56
CA ALA A 191 7.81 -21.76 -22.00
C ALA A 191 8.35 -23.19 -22.04
N THR A 192 7.58 -24.16 -21.55
CA THR A 192 7.91 -25.57 -21.81
C THR A 192 7.86 -25.81 -23.32
N LYS A 193 8.79 -26.60 -23.87
CA LYS A 193 8.66 -27.09 -25.25
C LYS A 193 7.72 -28.28 -25.23
N ASN A 194 6.46 -28.05 -25.62
CA ASN A 194 5.60 -29.10 -26.15
C ASN A 194 5.67 -29.06 -27.67
#